data_AF-A0A2B4RDC7-F1
#
_entry.id   AF-A0A2B4RDC7-F1
#
_cell.length_a   1.000
_cell.length_b   1.000
_cell.length_c   1.000
_cell.angle_alpha   90.00
_cell.angle_beta   90.00
_cell.angle_gamma   90.00
#
_symmetry.space_group_name_H-M   'P 1'
#
loop_
_entity.id
_entity.type
_entity.pdbx_description
1 polymer ?
#
loop_
_entity_poly.entity_id
_entity_poly.type
_entity_poly.pdbx_seq_one_letter_code
_entity_poly.pdbx_strand_id
1 'polypeptide(L)'
;MDRRDQYKTSGVSVESQRSKRRDQEAGIRKEKREKLLSAKRVRFSEVESDCEVEDFTTEQVRELARAIQKSNEINLKNLKSLRKAFAQGSELINVFLGVENSMRALVGHLTGNNSQLQHEAAWCITNLATGAHEDTMKVLKASAPYLITYLSGQNVQLQDQCAWALGNFSGDSQECRDILRAQGIIVPMVNLLKSPISTVVQSAAFALSNLARGDQVVAEELLQAGIVPLITNLLTPGNSSTDVASEVAWVLSYLTSKPVCVLSIVSGGIIDILVQFLSSLAQQTQLDSQAVTPMLRSLGNIVSGPDEYGIQAMRSGKLVGAMTSFLQSVHRHIKKESLWVLSNLTAGPTEHIDVFVQAGILPLFMDLMSSTYDIKKEASICLCNIAHQGPEYLKNVLDAGAMESFINIMKSPDQDTVITGLQFIEMSLRNFPASKDLFEAGEGVACLEALEYNCNETICQYANELLDTYFMEGGPEEGDLGGEAENGENDVLSWRCQDSEMTT
;
A
#
# COMPACT_ATOMS: atom_id res chain seq x y z
N MET A 1 -23.94 26.51 32.78
CA MET A 1 -23.35 25.91 31.56
C MET A 1 -23.45 24.41 31.76
N ASP A 2 -24.26 23.80 30.91
CA ASP A 2 -24.88 22.50 31.10
C ASP A 2 -23.85 21.36 30.96
N ARG A 3 -23.84 20.43 31.90
CA ARG A 3 -22.90 19.29 31.99
C ARG A 3 -23.39 18.06 31.19
N ARG A 4 -24.37 18.24 30.31
CA ARG A 4 -25.02 17.18 29.55
C ARG A 4 -24.38 16.89 28.18
N ASP A 5 -23.50 17.76 27.69
CA ASP A 5 -22.92 17.61 26.34
C ASP A 5 -21.58 16.85 26.28
N GLN A 6 -21.03 16.40 27.43
CA GLN A 6 -19.82 15.55 27.47
C GLN A 6 -20.12 14.05 27.46
N TYR A 7 -21.37 13.63 27.63
CA TYR A 7 -21.79 12.23 27.72
C TYR A 7 -22.35 11.69 26.39
N LYS A 8 -21.57 11.84 25.31
CA LYS A 8 -21.86 11.21 24.01
C LYS A 8 -20.66 10.44 23.45
N THR A 9 -19.98 9.68 24.31
CA THR A 9 -19.14 8.55 23.88
C THR A 9 -19.99 7.28 23.74
N SER A 10 -21.17 7.42 23.13
CA SER A 10 -21.91 6.29 22.58
C SER A 10 -21.07 5.70 21.46
N GLY A 11 -20.69 4.43 21.61
CA GLY A 11 -19.95 3.57 20.67
C GLY A 11 -19.39 4.26 19.43
N VAL A 12 -18.07 4.49 19.41
CA VAL A 12 -17.38 4.91 18.17
C VAL A 12 -17.69 3.86 17.11
N SER A 13 -18.57 4.19 16.15
CA SER A 13 -19.00 3.19 15.15
C SER A 13 -17.79 2.69 14.37
N VAL A 14 -17.89 1.45 13.89
CA VAL A 14 -16.85 0.78 13.11
C VAL A 14 -16.37 1.68 11.96
N GLU A 15 -17.26 2.46 11.35
CA GLU A 15 -16.96 3.47 10.32
C GLU A 15 -16.07 4.63 10.82
N SER A 16 -16.34 5.19 12.00
CA SER A 16 -15.49 6.25 12.56
C SER A 16 -14.10 5.72 12.92
N GLN A 17 -13.98 4.47 13.35
CA GLN A 17 -12.69 3.83 13.60
C GLN A 17 -11.97 3.49 12.30
N ARG A 18 -12.71 3.08 11.25
CA ARG A 18 -12.21 2.83 9.88
C ARG A 18 -11.58 4.09 9.29
N SER A 19 -12.23 5.25 9.42
CA SER A 19 -11.70 6.52 8.90
C SER A 19 -10.44 6.99 9.64
N LYS A 20 -10.39 6.93 10.97
CA LYS A 20 -9.19 7.37 11.74
C LYS A 20 -7.97 6.48 11.47
N ARG A 21 -8.17 5.16 11.36
CA ARG A 21 -7.10 4.19 11.04
C ARG A 21 -6.57 4.36 9.62
N ARG A 22 -7.44 4.69 8.65
CA ARG A 22 -7.08 4.98 7.26
C ARG A 22 -6.01 6.08 7.18
N ASP A 23 -6.16 7.15 7.95
CA ASP A 23 -5.23 8.30 7.92
C ASP A 23 -3.89 7.99 8.60
N GLN A 24 -3.91 7.26 9.73
CA GLN A 24 -2.71 6.86 10.47
C GLN A 24 -1.85 5.84 9.72
N GLU A 25 -2.48 4.83 9.10
CA GLU A 25 -1.75 3.78 8.38
C GLU A 25 -1.22 4.24 7.01
N ALA A 26 -1.88 5.23 6.38
CA ALA A 26 -1.41 5.82 5.12
C ALA A 26 0.01 6.37 5.24
N GLY A 27 0.36 6.97 6.38
CA GLY A 27 1.71 7.47 6.67
C GLY A 27 2.76 6.37 6.78
N ILE A 28 2.49 5.31 7.56
CA ILE A 28 3.43 4.21 7.80
C ILE A 28 3.65 3.35 6.54
N ARG A 29 2.60 3.16 5.72
CA ARG A 29 2.71 2.43 4.44
C ARG A 29 3.43 3.25 3.36
N LYS A 30 3.53 4.58 3.50
CA LYS A 30 4.28 5.45 2.59
C LYS A 30 5.78 5.14 2.64
N GLU A 31 6.39 5.00 3.82
CA GLU A 31 7.84 4.86 3.99
C GLU A 31 8.40 3.50 3.50
N LYS A 32 7.73 2.37 3.81
CA LYS A 32 8.14 1.04 3.32
C LYS A 32 8.06 0.92 1.79
N ARG A 33 7.18 1.69 1.16
CA ARG A 33 6.99 1.75 -0.29
C ARG A 33 8.16 2.42 -1.01
N GLU A 34 8.79 3.41 -0.37
CA GLU A 34 9.94 4.12 -0.95
C GLU A 34 11.12 3.18 -1.15
N LYS A 35 11.31 2.22 -0.22
CA LYS A 35 12.38 1.22 -0.26
C LYS A 35 12.23 0.21 -1.41
N LEU A 36 11.01 -0.19 -1.76
CA LEU A 36 10.77 -1.14 -2.86
C LEU A 36 10.99 -0.51 -4.23
N LEU A 37 10.57 0.76 -4.41
CA LEU A 37 10.79 1.47 -5.67
C LEU A 37 12.22 1.98 -5.82
N SER A 38 12.89 2.35 -4.72
CA SER A 38 14.32 2.67 -4.77
C SER A 38 15.14 1.47 -5.24
N ALA A 39 14.77 0.24 -4.85
CA ALA A 39 15.40 -0.98 -5.34
C ALA A 39 15.25 -1.18 -6.85
N LYS A 40 14.15 -0.70 -7.44
CA LYS A 40 13.89 -0.77 -8.90
C LYS A 40 14.59 0.33 -9.71
N ARG A 41 15.22 1.33 -9.07
CA ARG A 41 15.98 2.40 -9.79
C ARG A 41 17.21 1.85 -10.52
N VAL A 42 17.71 0.67 -10.12
CA VAL A 42 18.84 -0.02 -10.74
C VAL A 42 18.34 -1.34 -11.34
N ARG A 43 18.52 -1.54 -12.65
CA ARG A 43 18.43 -2.88 -13.26
C ARG A 43 19.84 -3.28 -13.64
N PHE A 44 20.26 -4.44 -13.15
CA PHE A 44 21.39 -5.16 -13.73
C PHE A 44 20.86 -5.89 -14.96
N SER A 45 21.51 -5.71 -16.11
CA SER A 45 21.16 -6.49 -17.30
C SER A 45 21.54 -7.96 -17.05
N GLU A 46 20.67 -8.92 -17.35
CA GLU A 46 20.99 -10.37 -17.24
C GLU A 46 22.23 -10.76 -18.06
N VAL A 47 22.55 -9.98 -19.10
CA VAL A 47 23.75 -10.15 -19.95
C VAL A 47 25.05 -9.77 -19.23
N GLU A 48 24.99 -9.15 -18.04
CA GLU A 48 26.17 -8.68 -17.28
C GLU A 48 26.61 -9.65 -16.18
N SER A 49 25.91 -10.78 -15.98
CA SER A 49 26.27 -11.83 -15.01
C SER A 49 27.62 -12.51 -15.30
N ASP A 50 28.18 -12.33 -16.51
CA ASP A 50 29.39 -13.02 -16.99
C ASP A 50 30.58 -12.07 -17.24
N CYS A 51 30.50 -10.80 -16.82
CA CYS A 51 31.59 -9.85 -16.99
C CYS A 51 32.37 -9.68 -15.68
N GLU A 52 33.70 -9.90 -15.71
CA GLU A 52 34.60 -9.47 -14.64
C GLU A 52 34.29 -8.01 -14.26
N VAL A 53 34.05 -7.74 -12.99
CA VAL A 53 33.81 -6.40 -12.47
C VAL A 53 35.14 -5.64 -12.52
N GLU A 54 35.44 -5.03 -13.66
CA GLU A 54 36.54 -4.07 -13.76
C GLU A 54 36.17 -2.85 -12.90
N ASP A 55 36.87 -2.65 -11.79
CA ASP A 55 36.74 -1.43 -10.99
C ASP A 55 37.24 -0.22 -11.80
N PHE A 56 36.38 0.76 -12.02
CA PHE A 56 36.72 1.98 -12.74
C PHE A 56 37.34 3.00 -11.78
N THR A 57 38.50 3.54 -12.16
CA THR A 57 39.15 4.62 -11.42
C THR A 57 38.57 5.98 -11.81
N THR A 58 38.71 6.97 -10.93
CA THR A 58 38.27 8.35 -11.23
C THR A 58 39.00 8.93 -12.45
N GLU A 59 40.27 8.59 -12.68
CA GLU A 59 41.00 9.09 -13.85
C GLU A 59 40.51 8.47 -15.16
N GLN A 60 40.22 7.16 -15.17
CA GLN A 60 39.62 6.52 -16.35
C GLN A 60 38.29 7.19 -16.72
N VAL A 61 37.45 7.55 -15.74
CA VAL A 61 36.20 8.27 -16.01
C VAL A 61 36.45 9.65 -16.60
N ARG A 62 37.46 10.41 -16.12
CA ARG A 62 37.84 11.71 -16.71
C ARG A 62 38.31 11.57 -18.15
N GLU A 63 39.14 10.57 -18.43
CA GLU A 63 39.64 10.30 -19.78
C GLU A 63 38.51 9.92 -20.73
N LEU A 64 37.61 9.02 -20.31
CA LEU A 64 36.43 8.63 -21.08
C LEU A 64 35.49 9.83 -21.32
N ALA A 65 35.26 10.67 -20.30
CA ALA A 65 34.45 11.87 -20.41
C ALA A 65 35.02 12.87 -21.44
N ARG A 66 36.35 13.00 -21.53
CA ARG A 66 37.02 13.81 -22.57
C ARG A 66 36.99 13.12 -23.94
N ALA A 67 37.09 11.79 -23.97
CA ALA A 67 37.10 11.02 -25.20
C ALA A 67 35.78 11.12 -25.96
N ILE A 68 34.64 11.04 -25.26
CA ILE A 68 33.31 11.15 -25.90
C ILE A 68 33.02 12.53 -26.49
N GLN A 69 33.77 13.57 -26.11
CA GLN A 69 33.62 14.92 -26.68
C GLN A 69 34.22 15.02 -28.10
N LYS A 70 35.08 14.07 -28.47
CA LYS A 70 35.67 14.00 -29.81
C LYS A 70 34.77 13.15 -30.70
N SER A 71 34.63 13.53 -31.97
CA SER A 71 33.95 12.68 -32.96
C SER A 71 34.86 11.51 -33.33
N ASN A 72 34.61 10.34 -32.73
CA ASN A 72 35.43 9.15 -32.91
C ASN A 72 34.57 7.88 -32.99
N GLU A 73 34.95 6.93 -33.83
CA GLU A 73 34.25 5.65 -34.03
C GLU A 73 34.23 4.79 -32.76
N ILE A 74 35.21 4.97 -31.87
CA ILE A 74 35.28 4.26 -30.58
C ILE A 74 34.29 4.79 -29.52
N ASN A 75 33.51 5.84 -29.81
CA ASN A 75 32.61 6.44 -28.82
C ASN A 75 31.57 5.46 -28.28
N LEU A 76 31.14 4.47 -29.07
CA LEU A 76 30.25 3.43 -28.58
C LEU A 76 30.91 2.60 -27.45
N LYS A 77 32.20 2.27 -27.60
CA LYS A 77 32.96 1.56 -26.56
C LYS A 77 33.13 2.45 -25.32
N ASN A 78 33.45 3.73 -25.53
CA ASN A 78 33.62 4.68 -24.43
C ASN A 78 32.34 4.88 -23.62
N LEU A 79 31.19 4.99 -24.30
CA LEU A 79 29.89 5.10 -23.63
C LEU A 79 29.55 3.82 -22.85
N LYS A 80 29.82 2.62 -23.40
CA LYS A 80 29.66 1.36 -22.66
C LYS A 80 30.51 1.30 -21.40
N SER A 81 31.76 1.77 -21.47
CA SER A 81 32.63 1.86 -20.29
C SER A 81 32.10 2.88 -19.27
N LEU A 82 31.64 4.05 -19.72
CA LEU A 82 31.03 5.05 -18.84
C LEU A 82 29.76 4.52 -18.16
N ARG A 83 28.89 3.82 -18.91
CA ARG A 83 27.69 3.18 -18.36
C ARG A 83 28.04 2.27 -17.19
N LYS A 84 29.02 1.37 -17.39
CA LYS A 84 29.50 0.46 -16.34
C LYS A 84 30.11 1.21 -15.16
N ALA A 85 30.91 2.24 -15.41
CA ALA A 85 31.48 3.08 -14.35
C ALA A 85 30.39 3.75 -13.50
N PHE A 86 29.33 4.31 -14.12
CA PHE A 86 28.25 4.97 -13.37
C PHE A 86 27.45 4.01 -12.49
N ALA A 87 27.45 2.71 -12.80
CA ALA A 87 26.80 1.70 -11.96
C ALA A 87 27.56 1.40 -10.66
N GLN A 88 28.84 1.78 -10.56
CA GLN A 88 29.68 1.49 -9.38
C GLN A 88 29.52 2.49 -8.23
N GLY A 89 28.89 3.65 -8.46
CA GLY A 89 28.52 4.57 -7.38
C GLY A 89 28.61 6.05 -7.73
N SER A 90 28.15 6.88 -6.79
CA SER A 90 28.02 8.33 -6.97
C SER A 90 29.35 9.06 -7.16
N GLU A 91 30.47 8.52 -6.66
CA GLU A 91 31.79 9.15 -6.84
C GLU A 91 32.15 9.29 -8.33
N LEU A 92 31.96 8.23 -9.12
CA LEU A 92 32.28 8.23 -10.54
C LEU A 92 31.31 9.08 -11.35
N ILE A 93 30.04 9.14 -10.94
CA ILE A 93 29.04 10.08 -11.48
C ILE A 93 29.52 11.52 -11.29
N ASN A 94 29.94 11.88 -10.07
CA ASN A 94 30.40 13.23 -9.74
C ASN A 94 31.63 13.63 -10.55
N VAL A 95 32.57 12.69 -10.72
CA VAL A 95 33.77 12.91 -11.54
C VAL A 95 33.39 13.21 -12.99
N PHE A 96 32.47 12.44 -13.58
CA PHE A 96 32.01 12.71 -14.95
C PHE A 96 31.31 14.06 -15.09
N LEU A 97 30.43 14.39 -14.15
CA LEU A 97 29.69 15.67 -14.15
C LEU A 97 30.60 16.88 -13.89
N GLY A 98 31.73 16.68 -13.22
CA GLY A 98 32.77 17.70 -13.02
C GLY A 98 33.64 17.99 -14.25
N VAL A 99 33.62 17.13 -15.27
CA VAL A 99 34.35 17.37 -16.53
C VAL A 99 33.56 18.36 -17.39
N GLU A 100 34.22 19.45 -17.78
CA GLU A 100 33.60 20.48 -18.61
C GLU A 100 33.04 19.89 -19.92
N ASN A 101 31.83 20.31 -20.30
CA ASN A 101 31.10 19.86 -21.49
C ASN A 101 30.76 18.35 -21.56
N SER A 102 30.99 17.56 -20.52
CA SER A 102 30.69 16.12 -20.52
C SER A 102 29.21 15.83 -20.77
N MET A 103 28.31 16.51 -20.05
CA MET A 103 26.87 16.41 -20.24
C MET A 103 26.41 16.86 -21.62
N ARG A 104 27.00 17.94 -22.15
CA ARG A 104 26.70 18.43 -23.50
C ARG A 104 27.07 17.40 -24.56
N ALA A 105 28.22 16.75 -24.43
CA ALA A 105 28.63 15.68 -25.33
C ALA A 105 27.73 14.44 -25.22
N LEU A 106 27.36 14.05 -23.99
CA LEU A 106 26.44 12.92 -23.78
C LEU A 106 25.06 13.17 -24.40
N VAL A 107 24.50 14.37 -24.21
CA VAL A 107 23.25 14.80 -24.88
C VAL A 107 23.44 14.87 -26.39
N GLY A 108 24.61 15.31 -26.88
CA GLY A 108 24.95 15.28 -28.29
C GLY A 108 24.84 13.87 -28.89
N HIS A 109 25.37 12.85 -28.21
CA HIS A 109 25.22 11.44 -28.63
C HIS A 109 23.78 10.94 -28.56
N LEU A 110 23.02 11.34 -27.53
CA LEU A 110 21.58 11.06 -27.41
C LEU A 110 20.77 11.65 -28.58
N THR A 111 21.13 12.87 -29.02
CA THR A 111 20.44 13.59 -30.10
C THR A 111 20.96 13.31 -31.50
N GLY A 112 21.98 12.46 -31.62
CA GLY A 112 22.61 12.11 -32.90
C GLY A 112 21.78 11.17 -33.76
N ASN A 113 22.30 10.83 -34.94
CA ASN A 113 21.61 9.97 -35.92
C ASN A 113 21.95 8.47 -35.79
N ASN A 114 22.83 8.09 -34.86
CA ASN A 114 23.27 6.70 -34.69
C ASN A 114 22.51 6.03 -33.54
N SER A 115 21.61 5.10 -33.87
CA SER A 115 20.74 4.42 -32.90
C SER A 115 21.48 3.70 -31.77
N GLN A 116 22.68 3.14 -32.03
CA GLN A 116 23.48 2.48 -31.00
C GLN A 116 24.06 3.50 -30.01
N LEU A 117 24.55 4.64 -30.50
CA LEU A 117 25.04 5.73 -29.65
C LEU A 117 23.90 6.36 -28.85
N GLN A 118 22.72 6.54 -29.46
CA GLN A 118 21.55 7.08 -28.76
C GLN A 118 21.13 6.18 -27.59
N HIS A 119 21.03 4.87 -27.84
CA HIS A 119 20.65 3.91 -26.82
C HIS A 119 21.68 3.86 -25.68
N GLU A 120 22.97 3.79 -26.00
CA GLU A 120 24.03 3.76 -24.98
C GLU A 120 24.11 5.09 -24.20
N ALA A 121 23.91 6.22 -24.86
CA ALA A 121 23.83 7.52 -24.18
C ALA A 121 22.62 7.62 -23.23
N ALA A 122 21.45 7.13 -23.65
CA ALA A 122 20.26 7.05 -22.80
C ALA A 122 20.50 6.15 -21.57
N TRP A 123 21.25 5.05 -21.74
CA TRP A 123 21.60 4.17 -20.63
C TRP A 123 22.58 4.83 -19.65
N CYS A 124 23.62 5.50 -20.16
CA CYS A 124 24.48 6.35 -19.32
C CYS A 124 23.65 7.35 -18.51
N ILE A 125 22.70 8.05 -19.13
CA ILE A 125 21.81 9.01 -18.45
C ILE A 125 20.97 8.32 -17.38
N THR A 126 20.48 7.11 -17.64
CA THR A 126 19.70 6.31 -16.67
C THR A 126 20.52 6.01 -15.42
N ASN A 127 21.79 5.67 -15.57
CA ASN A 127 22.71 5.42 -14.45
C ASN A 127 23.14 6.72 -13.76
N LEU A 128 23.30 7.82 -14.49
CA LEU A 128 23.55 9.13 -13.86
C LEU A 128 22.36 9.57 -12.98
N ALA A 129 21.13 9.17 -13.33
CA ALA A 129 19.90 9.45 -12.56
C ALA A 129 19.76 8.64 -11.25
N THR A 130 20.73 7.77 -10.92
CA THR A 130 20.80 7.08 -9.62
C THR A 130 21.79 7.74 -8.65
N GLY A 131 22.45 8.83 -9.08
CA GLY A 131 23.37 9.62 -8.25
C GLY A 131 22.66 10.45 -7.17
N ALA A 132 23.41 11.37 -6.54
CA ALA A 132 22.85 12.28 -5.55
C ALA A 132 21.79 13.21 -6.20
N HIS A 133 20.91 13.79 -5.36
CA HIS A 133 19.82 14.63 -5.83
C HIS A 133 20.29 15.79 -6.73
N GLU A 134 21.37 16.50 -6.33
CA GLU A 134 21.91 17.62 -7.11
C GLU A 134 22.39 17.19 -8.51
N ASP A 135 22.98 16.02 -8.61
CA ASP A 135 23.50 15.46 -9.86
C ASP A 135 22.37 14.97 -10.75
N THR A 136 21.40 14.27 -10.16
CA THR A 136 20.15 13.88 -10.83
C THR A 136 19.45 15.11 -11.42
N MET A 137 19.39 16.22 -10.69
CA MET A 137 18.79 17.47 -11.14
C MET A 137 19.54 18.12 -12.31
N LYS A 138 20.88 18.12 -12.30
CA LYS A 138 21.70 18.60 -13.43
C LYS A 138 21.43 17.78 -14.68
N VAL A 139 21.40 16.45 -14.54
CA VAL A 139 21.21 15.50 -15.64
C VAL A 139 19.79 15.63 -16.21
N LEU A 140 18.77 15.72 -15.35
CA LEU A 140 17.37 15.92 -15.72
C LEU A 140 17.21 17.17 -16.59
N LYS A 141 17.69 18.33 -16.10
CA LYS A 141 17.56 19.62 -16.81
C LYS A 141 18.23 19.60 -18.19
N ALA A 142 19.32 18.84 -18.35
CA ALA A 142 20.05 18.74 -19.61
C ALA A 142 19.42 17.76 -20.62
N SER A 143 18.73 16.70 -20.16
CA SER A 143 18.38 15.55 -21.01
C SER A 143 16.87 15.29 -21.15
N ALA A 144 16.04 15.65 -20.16
CA ALA A 144 14.65 15.23 -20.09
C ALA A 144 13.79 15.61 -21.33
N PRO A 145 13.89 16.81 -21.93
CA PRO A 145 13.11 17.14 -23.12
C PRO A 145 13.36 16.19 -24.31
N TYR A 146 14.60 15.75 -24.49
CA TYR A 146 14.97 14.82 -25.56
C TYR A 146 14.46 13.41 -25.27
N LEU A 147 14.62 12.95 -24.02
CA LEU A 147 14.10 11.65 -23.59
C LEU A 147 12.58 11.56 -23.78
N ILE A 148 11.84 12.61 -23.41
CA ILE A 148 10.37 12.69 -23.61
C ILE A 148 10.04 12.61 -25.10
N THR A 149 10.79 13.31 -25.95
CA THR A 149 10.60 13.27 -27.40
C THR A 149 10.77 11.85 -27.95
N TYR A 150 11.79 11.11 -27.47
CA TYR A 150 12.06 9.75 -27.94
C TYR A 150 11.05 8.70 -27.49
N LEU A 151 10.20 8.98 -26.49
CA LEU A 151 9.09 8.09 -26.14
C LEU A 151 8.10 7.92 -27.31
N SER A 152 7.95 8.94 -28.17
CA SER A 152 7.06 8.87 -29.34
C SER A 152 7.75 8.36 -30.61
N GLY A 153 9.00 7.89 -30.50
CA GLY A 153 9.77 7.36 -31.63
C GLY A 153 9.34 5.95 -32.07
N GLN A 154 10.05 5.39 -33.06
CA GLN A 154 9.83 4.02 -33.54
C GLN A 154 10.87 3.01 -33.01
N ASN A 155 11.94 3.51 -32.37
CA ASN A 155 12.99 2.66 -31.81
C ASN A 155 12.59 2.19 -30.41
N VAL A 156 12.08 0.97 -30.32
CA VAL A 156 11.61 0.32 -29.09
C VAL A 156 12.70 0.29 -28.01
N GLN A 157 13.94 -0.05 -28.36
CA GLN A 157 15.04 -0.12 -27.41
C GLN A 157 15.36 1.26 -26.82
N LEU A 158 15.21 2.31 -27.62
CA LEU A 158 15.37 3.69 -27.15
C LEU A 158 14.18 4.14 -26.31
N GLN A 159 12.95 3.77 -26.69
CA GLN A 159 11.74 4.05 -25.90
C GLN A 159 11.84 3.43 -24.50
N ASP A 160 12.22 2.16 -24.42
CA ASP A 160 12.41 1.43 -23.15
C ASP A 160 13.41 2.16 -22.24
N GLN A 161 14.60 2.47 -22.78
CA GLN A 161 15.65 3.12 -22.02
C GLN A 161 15.28 4.55 -21.61
N CYS A 162 14.62 5.32 -22.48
CA CYS A 162 14.16 6.67 -22.17
C CYS A 162 13.07 6.66 -21.09
N ALA A 163 12.10 5.74 -21.18
CA ALA A 163 11.06 5.59 -20.17
C ALA A 163 11.67 5.25 -18.81
N TRP A 164 12.67 4.38 -18.78
CA TRP A 164 13.37 4.02 -17.54
C TRP A 164 14.17 5.19 -16.96
N ALA A 165 14.93 5.93 -17.77
CA ALA A 165 15.63 7.15 -17.33
C ALA A 165 14.68 8.16 -16.69
N LEU A 166 13.54 8.43 -17.35
CA LEU A 166 12.51 9.34 -16.85
C LEU A 166 11.83 8.81 -15.58
N GLY A 167 11.69 7.50 -15.45
CA GLY A 167 11.24 6.85 -14.23
C GLY A 167 12.20 7.06 -13.05
N ASN A 168 13.51 7.00 -13.28
CA ASN A 168 14.53 7.29 -12.27
C ASN A 168 14.48 8.75 -11.82
N PHE A 169 14.35 9.70 -12.76
CA PHE A 169 14.12 11.11 -12.42
C PHE A 169 12.85 11.31 -11.60
N SER A 170 11.73 10.71 -12.00
CA SER A 170 10.45 10.84 -11.30
C SER A 170 10.49 10.26 -9.87
N GLY A 171 11.30 9.22 -9.66
CA GLY A 171 11.49 8.56 -8.37
C GLY A 171 12.38 9.32 -7.39
N ASP A 172 13.09 10.35 -7.85
CA ASP A 172 14.08 11.07 -7.06
C ASP A 172 13.47 12.06 -6.06
N SER A 173 12.66 13.00 -6.54
CA SER A 173 12.07 14.07 -5.72
C SER A 173 10.75 14.60 -6.28
N GLN A 174 10.00 15.38 -5.49
CA GLN A 174 8.82 16.11 -5.99
C GLN A 174 9.22 17.15 -7.05
N GLU A 175 10.33 17.86 -6.86
CA GLU A 175 10.81 18.86 -7.82
C GLU A 175 11.10 18.23 -9.20
N CYS A 176 11.72 17.05 -9.24
CA CYS A 176 11.92 16.31 -10.49
C CYS A 176 10.59 15.99 -11.19
N ARG A 177 9.57 15.56 -10.45
CA ARG A 177 8.24 15.27 -11.00
C ARG A 177 7.59 16.53 -11.57
N ASP A 178 7.70 17.65 -10.87
CA ASP A 178 7.10 18.91 -11.29
C ASP A 178 7.73 19.42 -12.60
N ILE A 179 9.06 19.32 -12.73
CA ILE A 179 9.75 19.67 -13.98
C ILE A 179 9.32 18.76 -15.14
N LEU A 180 9.29 17.44 -14.92
CA LEU A 180 8.88 16.48 -15.96
C LEU A 180 7.42 16.68 -16.39
N ARG A 181 6.53 16.95 -15.42
CA ARG A 181 5.14 17.29 -15.68
C ARG A 181 5.04 18.58 -16.52
N ALA A 182 5.76 19.63 -16.16
CA ALA A 182 5.79 20.88 -16.92
C ALA A 182 6.34 20.71 -18.34
N GLN A 183 7.21 19.70 -18.56
CA GLN A 183 7.72 19.33 -19.88
C GLN A 183 6.79 18.40 -20.67
N GLY A 184 5.62 18.03 -20.14
CA GLY A 184 4.60 17.26 -20.87
C GLY A 184 4.82 15.75 -20.92
N ILE A 185 5.46 15.16 -19.90
CA ILE A 185 5.77 13.71 -19.87
C ILE A 185 4.52 12.79 -19.90
N ILE A 186 3.37 13.26 -19.40
CA ILE A 186 2.20 12.41 -19.08
C ILE A 186 1.69 11.65 -20.30
N VAL A 187 1.31 12.36 -21.37
CA VAL A 187 0.65 11.75 -22.54
C VAL A 187 1.57 10.77 -23.28
N PRO A 188 2.84 11.11 -23.60
CA PRO A 188 3.77 10.16 -24.22
C PRO A 188 3.98 8.89 -23.36
N MET A 189 4.10 9.05 -22.04
CA MET A 189 4.31 7.91 -21.15
C MET A 189 3.09 6.99 -21.07
N VAL A 190 1.88 7.54 -20.99
CA VAL A 190 0.63 6.75 -21.01
C VAL A 190 0.48 6.00 -22.35
N ASN A 191 0.87 6.61 -23.47
CA ASN A 191 0.83 5.95 -24.78
C ASN A 191 1.77 4.75 -24.88
N LEU A 192 2.89 4.71 -24.16
CA LEU A 192 3.80 3.56 -24.15
C LEU A 192 3.17 2.29 -23.54
N LEU A 193 2.12 2.40 -22.72
CA LEU A 193 1.36 1.25 -22.23
C LEU A 193 0.65 0.47 -23.35
N LYS A 194 0.52 1.05 -24.55
CA LYS A 194 -0.03 0.40 -25.75
C LYS A 194 1.01 -0.40 -26.53
N SER A 195 2.28 -0.36 -26.13
CA SER A 195 3.37 -1.06 -26.82
C SER A 195 3.13 -2.58 -26.81
N PRO A 196 3.39 -3.29 -27.91
CA PRO A 196 3.37 -4.76 -27.92
C PRO A 196 4.58 -5.37 -27.20
N ILE A 197 5.55 -4.55 -26.77
CA ILE A 197 6.81 -5.00 -26.18
C ILE A 197 6.75 -4.85 -24.66
N SER A 198 6.78 -5.99 -23.97
CA SER A 198 6.62 -6.06 -22.50
C SER A 198 7.59 -5.16 -21.74
N THR A 199 8.86 -5.11 -22.13
CA THR A 199 9.86 -4.29 -21.42
C THR A 199 9.57 -2.80 -21.49
N VAL A 200 9.08 -2.31 -22.64
CA VAL A 200 8.63 -0.92 -22.80
C VAL A 200 7.44 -0.64 -21.88
N VAL A 201 6.46 -1.54 -21.82
CA VAL A 201 5.30 -1.40 -20.94
C VAL A 201 5.73 -1.38 -19.47
N GLN A 202 6.66 -2.25 -19.06
CA GLN A 202 7.21 -2.30 -17.71
C GLN A 202 7.95 -1.01 -17.34
N SER A 203 8.80 -0.48 -18.23
CA SER A 203 9.52 0.77 -17.99
C SER A 203 8.58 1.98 -17.96
N ALA A 204 7.55 1.99 -18.81
CA ALA A 204 6.49 3.00 -18.76
C ALA A 204 5.68 2.92 -17.46
N ALA A 205 5.26 1.73 -17.05
CA ALA A 205 4.53 1.51 -15.80
C ALA A 205 5.38 1.91 -14.57
N PHE A 206 6.68 1.59 -14.56
CA PHE A 206 7.61 2.06 -13.54
C PHE A 206 7.62 3.59 -13.46
N ALA A 207 7.80 4.28 -14.57
CA ALA A 207 7.81 5.74 -14.61
C ALA A 207 6.47 6.35 -14.20
N LEU A 208 5.35 5.79 -14.68
CA LEU A 208 3.99 6.21 -14.31
C LEU A 208 3.71 6.00 -12.82
N SER A 209 4.22 4.93 -12.21
CA SER A 209 4.07 4.69 -10.78
C SER A 209 4.80 5.76 -9.94
N ASN A 210 6.00 6.16 -10.37
CA ASN A 210 6.75 7.24 -9.73
C ASN A 210 6.08 8.60 -9.94
N LEU A 211 5.52 8.87 -11.12
CA LEU A 211 4.73 10.09 -11.37
C LEU A 211 3.45 10.10 -10.51
N ALA A 212 2.71 9.00 -10.47
CA ALA A 212 1.47 8.87 -9.71
C ALA A 212 1.66 8.96 -8.19
N ARG A 213 2.90 8.78 -7.69
CA ARG A 213 3.27 9.05 -6.29
C ARG A 213 3.20 10.54 -5.91
N GLY A 214 3.35 11.44 -6.89
CA GLY A 214 3.26 12.89 -6.67
C GLY A 214 1.85 13.36 -6.35
N ASP A 215 1.61 14.66 -6.53
CA ASP A 215 0.37 15.31 -6.12
C ASP A 215 -0.88 14.79 -6.85
N GLN A 216 -2.04 15.15 -6.30
CA GLN A 216 -3.34 14.76 -6.87
C GLN A 216 -3.49 15.21 -8.34
N VAL A 217 -2.96 16.38 -8.70
CA VAL A 217 -3.01 16.95 -10.05
C VAL A 217 -2.44 15.99 -11.10
N VAL A 218 -1.33 15.29 -10.80
CA VAL A 218 -0.75 14.30 -11.72
C VAL A 218 -1.72 13.15 -11.98
N ALA A 219 -2.47 12.72 -10.97
CA ALA A 219 -3.41 11.62 -11.14
C ALA A 219 -4.61 12.03 -12.00
N GLU A 220 -5.11 13.26 -11.85
CA GLU A 220 -6.16 13.82 -12.71
C GLU A 220 -5.72 13.89 -14.17
N GLU A 221 -4.48 14.32 -14.44
CA GLU A 221 -3.91 14.33 -15.79
C GLU A 221 -3.75 12.92 -16.37
N LEU A 222 -3.37 11.93 -15.56
CA LEU A 222 -3.30 10.52 -15.98
C LEU A 222 -4.69 9.98 -16.37
N LEU A 223 -5.75 10.34 -15.61
CA LEU A 223 -7.12 10.00 -15.97
C LEU A 223 -7.54 10.65 -17.31
N GLN A 224 -7.26 11.95 -17.46
CA GLN A 224 -7.55 12.69 -18.70
C GLN A 224 -6.80 12.12 -19.91
N ALA A 225 -5.58 11.61 -19.71
CA ALA A 225 -4.79 10.93 -20.73
C ALA A 225 -5.32 9.52 -21.09
N GLY A 226 -6.40 9.05 -20.45
CA GLY A 226 -7.03 7.78 -20.77
C GLY A 226 -6.27 6.56 -20.22
N ILE A 227 -5.65 6.68 -19.06
CA ILE A 227 -4.87 5.58 -18.47
C ILE A 227 -5.74 4.39 -18.02
N VAL A 228 -6.99 4.63 -17.60
CA VAL A 228 -7.85 3.60 -16.98
C VAL A 228 -8.11 2.41 -17.91
N PRO A 229 -8.58 2.60 -19.16
CA PRO A 229 -8.78 1.47 -20.08
C PRO A 229 -7.51 0.66 -20.36
N LEU A 230 -6.34 1.31 -20.37
CA LEU A 230 -5.05 0.64 -20.60
C LEU A 230 -4.66 -0.24 -19.41
N ILE A 231 -4.78 0.30 -18.20
CA ILE A 231 -4.53 -0.45 -16.96
C ILE A 231 -5.50 -1.63 -16.85
N THR A 232 -6.80 -1.41 -17.05
CA THR A 232 -7.81 -2.48 -17.05
C THR A 232 -7.46 -3.58 -18.05
N ASN A 233 -7.10 -3.22 -19.29
CA ASN A 233 -6.74 -4.19 -20.30
C ASN A 233 -5.49 -5.01 -19.93
N LEU A 234 -4.43 -4.35 -19.45
CA LEU A 234 -3.17 -5.01 -19.10
C LEU A 234 -3.29 -5.89 -17.85
N LEU A 235 -4.17 -5.53 -16.91
CA LEU A 235 -4.44 -6.33 -15.71
C LEU A 235 -5.46 -7.45 -15.94
N THR A 236 -6.21 -7.43 -17.04
CA THR A 236 -7.16 -8.50 -17.35
C THR A 236 -6.39 -9.82 -17.52
N PRO A 237 -6.72 -10.88 -16.74
CA PRO A 237 -6.02 -12.16 -16.84
C PRO A 237 -6.01 -12.71 -18.26
N GLY A 238 -4.82 -13.04 -18.77
CA GLY A 238 -4.61 -13.54 -20.14
C GLY A 238 -4.21 -12.48 -21.17
N ASN A 239 -4.34 -11.18 -20.87
CA ASN A 239 -4.00 -10.11 -21.82
C ASN A 239 -2.53 -9.65 -21.75
N SER A 240 -1.81 -9.94 -20.67
CA SER A 240 -0.38 -9.65 -20.52
C SER A 240 0.31 -10.68 -19.61
N SER A 241 1.65 -10.66 -19.54
CA SER A 241 2.40 -11.49 -18.61
C SER A 241 2.22 -11.00 -17.17
N THR A 242 2.42 -11.89 -16.20
CA THR A 242 2.37 -11.54 -14.76
C THR A 242 3.34 -10.40 -14.41
N ASP A 243 4.52 -10.36 -15.03
CA ASP A 243 5.50 -9.30 -14.78
C ASP A 243 5.01 -7.92 -15.26
N VAL A 244 4.34 -7.86 -16.42
CA VAL A 244 3.73 -6.63 -16.92
C VAL A 244 2.57 -6.21 -16.02
N ALA A 245 1.69 -7.15 -15.68
CA ALA A 245 0.56 -6.90 -14.79
C ALA A 245 1.02 -6.41 -13.41
N SER A 246 2.11 -6.97 -12.86
CA SER A 246 2.70 -6.55 -11.60
C SER A 246 3.18 -5.09 -11.63
N GLU A 247 3.90 -4.67 -12.67
CA GLU A 247 4.33 -3.27 -12.82
C GLU A 247 3.14 -2.32 -13.01
N VAL A 248 2.15 -2.72 -13.80
CA VAL A 248 0.92 -1.93 -14.01
C VAL A 248 0.10 -1.81 -12.73
N ALA A 249 0.05 -2.86 -11.90
CA ALA A 249 -0.63 -2.85 -10.62
C ALA A 249 -0.01 -1.85 -9.63
N TRP A 250 1.30 -1.58 -9.71
CA TRP A 250 1.92 -0.51 -8.93
C TRP A 250 1.38 0.88 -9.30
N VAL A 251 1.13 1.13 -10.59
CA VAL A 251 0.47 2.37 -11.04
C VAL A 251 -0.93 2.45 -10.43
N LEU A 252 -1.70 1.37 -10.55
CA LEU A 252 -3.05 1.29 -9.99
C LEU A 252 -3.06 1.52 -8.47
N SER A 253 -2.08 1.00 -7.74
CA SER A 253 -2.01 1.13 -6.27
C SER A 253 -1.75 2.58 -5.83
N TYR A 254 -1.11 3.41 -6.67
CA TYR A 254 -1.01 4.86 -6.44
C TYR A 254 -2.30 5.57 -6.79
N LEU A 255 -2.91 5.26 -7.93
CA LEU A 255 -4.14 5.94 -8.36
C LEU A 255 -5.30 5.65 -7.39
N THR A 256 -5.46 4.40 -6.96
CA THR A 256 -6.51 3.99 -5.99
C THR A 256 -6.33 4.61 -4.60
N SER A 257 -5.14 5.09 -4.25
CA SER A 257 -4.93 5.84 -3.00
C SER A 257 -5.45 7.28 -3.05
N LYS A 258 -5.85 7.76 -4.24
CA LYS A 258 -6.36 9.11 -4.47
C LYS A 258 -7.87 9.04 -4.70
N PRO A 259 -8.70 9.65 -3.84
CA PRO A 259 -10.16 9.57 -3.95
C PRO A 259 -10.72 9.95 -5.32
N VAL A 260 -10.15 10.97 -5.97
CA VAL A 260 -10.55 11.45 -7.31
C VAL A 260 -10.48 10.38 -8.41
N CYS A 261 -9.63 9.35 -8.24
CA CYS A 261 -9.46 8.31 -9.24
C CYS A 261 -10.36 7.08 -9.02
N VAL A 262 -10.80 6.83 -7.78
CA VAL A 262 -11.41 5.56 -7.39
C VAL A 262 -12.67 5.28 -8.21
N LEU A 263 -13.57 6.26 -8.35
CA LEU A 263 -14.82 6.07 -9.09
C LEU A 263 -14.59 5.66 -10.55
N SER A 264 -13.71 6.38 -11.27
CA SER A 264 -13.38 6.09 -12.67
C SER A 264 -12.73 4.71 -12.84
N ILE A 265 -11.88 4.33 -11.89
CA ILE A 265 -11.18 3.05 -11.87
C ILE A 265 -12.15 1.88 -11.61
N VAL A 266 -13.03 2.03 -10.61
CA VAL A 266 -14.04 1.02 -10.29
C VAL A 266 -15.05 0.86 -11.42
N SER A 267 -15.48 1.97 -12.04
CA SER A 267 -16.35 1.96 -13.22
C SER A 267 -15.73 1.23 -14.41
N GLY A 268 -14.39 1.14 -14.46
CA GLY A 268 -13.64 0.36 -15.43
C GLY A 268 -13.58 -1.14 -15.15
N GLY A 269 -14.29 -1.66 -14.13
CA GLY A 269 -14.39 -3.09 -13.82
C GLY A 269 -13.20 -3.66 -13.05
N ILE A 270 -12.36 -2.81 -12.43
CA ILE A 270 -11.09 -3.27 -11.87
C ILE A 270 -11.24 -4.24 -10.68
N ILE A 271 -12.33 -4.15 -9.91
CA ILE A 271 -12.54 -4.96 -8.71
C ILE A 271 -12.57 -6.44 -9.09
N ASP A 272 -13.40 -6.80 -10.07
CA ASP A 272 -13.54 -8.18 -10.52
C ASP A 272 -12.23 -8.71 -11.13
N ILE A 273 -11.49 -7.86 -11.85
CA ILE A 273 -10.17 -8.17 -12.40
C ILE A 273 -9.17 -8.48 -11.28
N LEU A 274 -9.08 -7.62 -10.26
CA LEU A 274 -8.17 -7.84 -9.12
C LEU A 274 -8.52 -9.12 -8.37
N VAL A 275 -9.80 -9.38 -8.11
CA VAL A 275 -10.25 -10.59 -7.42
C VAL A 275 -9.90 -11.84 -8.23
N GLN A 276 -10.12 -11.83 -9.54
CA GLN A 276 -9.76 -12.94 -10.41
C GLN A 276 -8.24 -13.15 -10.44
N PHE A 277 -7.46 -12.07 -10.52
CA PHE A 277 -5.99 -12.15 -10.54
C PHE A 277 -5.45 -12.70 -9.21
N LEU A 278 -5.87 -12.16 -8.07
CA LEU A 278 -5.49 -12.63 -6.74
C LEU A 278 -5.86 -14.10 -6.54
N SER A 279 -7.04 -14.51 -6.98
CA SER A 279 -7.46 -15.91 -6.94
C SER A 279 -6.55 -16.82 -7.77
N SER A 280 -6.12 -16.37 -8.95
CA SER A 280 -5.17 -17.14 -9.78
C SER A 280 -3.79 -17.25 -9.14
N LEU A 281 -3.28 -16.18 -8.51
CA LEU A 281 -2.00 -16.17 -7.80
C LEU A 281 -2.01 -17.09 -6.58
N ALA A 282 -3.13 -17.13 -5.84
CA ALA A 282 -3.30 -18.00 -4.67
C ALA A 282 -3.28 -19.51 -5.03
N GLN A 283 -3.57 -19.86 -6.27
CA GLN A 283 -3.58 -21.25 -6.75
C GLN A 283 -2.23 -21.71 -7.31
N GLN A 284 -1.24 -20.81 -7.42
CA GLN A 284 0.08 -21.16 -7.93
C GLN A 284 0.86 -21.99 -6.91
N THR A 285 1.60 -23.00 -7.37
CA THR A 285 2.48 -23.83 -6.53
C THR A 285 3.52 -23.00 -5.78
N GLN A 286 4.05 -21.97 -6.45
CA GLN A 286 4.97 -21.02 -5.86
C GLN A 286 4.36 -19.63 -5.97
N LEU A 287 4.09 -19.01 -4.82
CA LEU A 287 3.45 -17.71 -4.76
C LEU A 287 4.39 -16.61 -5.26
N ASP A 288 3.99 -15.91 -6.32
CA ASP A 288 4.66 -14.68 -6.75
C ASP A 288 4.32 -13.51 -5.81
N SER A 289 5.04 -13.42 -4.69
CA SER A 289 4.84 -12.37 -3.69
C SER A 289 5.01 -10.95 -4.23
N GLN A 290 5.81 -10.76 -5.30
CA GLN A 290 6.03 -9.44 -5.90
C GLN A 290 4.80 -8.99 -6.70
N ALA A 291 4.11 -9.91 -7.38
CA ALA A 291 2.85 -9.63 -8.07
C ALA A 291 1.66 -9.48 -7.12
N VAL A 292 1.59 -10.25 -6.03
CA VAL A 292 0.47 -10.19 -5.08
C VAL A 292 0.39 -8.83 -4.37
N THR A 293 1.52 -8.28 -3.95
CA THR A 293 1.58 -7.06 -3.13
C THR A 293 0.84 -5.86 -3.74
N PRO A 294 1.13 -5.40 -4.97
CA PRO A 294 0.44 -4.25 -5.56
C PRO A 294 -1.04 -4.52 -5.85
N MET A 295 -1.42 -5.78 -6.09
CA MET A 295 -2.82 -6.19 -6.30
C MET A 295 -3.62 -6.08 -5.00
N LEU A 296 -3.11 -6.63 -3.90
CA LEU A 296 -3.72 -6.49 -2.57
C LEU A 296 -3.79 -5.01 -2.17
N ARG A 297 -2.74 -4.24 -2.44
CA ARG A 297 -2.72 -2.83 -2.11
C ARG A 297 -3.82 -2.05 -2.86
N SER A 298 -3.95 -2.32 -4.16
CA SER A 298 -4.98 -1.70 -5.00
C SER A 298 -6.38 -2.06 -4.52
N LEU A 299 -6.62 -3.33 -4.21
CA LEU A 299 -7.90 -3.79 -3.70
C LEU A 299 -8.21 -3.19 -2.32
N GLY A 300 -7.26 -3.22 -1.39
CA GLY A 300 -7.42 -2.66 -0.04
C GLY A 300 -7.72 -1.16 -0.06
N ASN A 301 -7.07 -0.39 -0.95
CA ASN A 301 -7.40 1.02 -1.15
C ASN A 301 -8.86 1.18 -1.60
N ILE A 302 -9.33 0.36 -2.54
CA ILE A 302 -10.70 0.41 -3.05
C ILE A 302 -11.70 0.02 -1.96
N VAL A 303 -11.52 -1.13 -1.30
CA VAL A 303 -12.43 -1.63 -0.27
C VAL A 303 -12.36 -0.85 1.05
N SER A 304 -11.47 0.14 1.18
CA SER A 304 -11.53 1.14 2.26
C SER A 304 -12.59 2.23 2.02
N GLY A 305 -13.17 2.27 0.80
CA GLY A 305 -14.24 3.18 0.40
C GLY A 305 -15.64 2.65 0.74
N PRO A 306 -16.68 3.07 0.00
CA PRO A 306 -18.05 2.62 0.20
C PRO A 306 -18.21 1.10 0.18
N ASP A 307 -19.19 0.60 0.95
CA ASP A 307 -19.39 -0.83 1.16
C ASP A 307 -19.77 -1.57 -0.13
N GLU A 308 -20.35 -0.89 -1.13
CA GLU A 308 -20.66 -1.48 -2.44
C GLU A 308 -19.41 -2.07 -3.11
N TYR A 309 -18.23 -1.48 -2.87
CA TYR A 309 -16.97 -1.97 -3.41
C TYR A 309 -16.54 -3.28 -2.73
N GLY A 310 -16.72 -3.37 -1.41
CA GLY A 310 -16.51 -4.60 -0.65
C GLY A 310 -17.47 -5.72 -1.08
N ILE A 311 -18.76 -5.38 -1.22
CA ILE A 311 -19.80 -6.30 -1.68
C ILE A 311 -19.46 -6.83 -3.08
N GLN A 312 -19.02 -5.96 -4.00
CA GLN A 312 -18.59 -6.39 -5.33
C GLN A 312 -17.38 -7.33 -5.25
N ALA A 313 -16.37 -7.01 -4.44
CA ALA A 313 -15.17 -7.83 -4.29
C ALA A 313 -15.48 -9.24 -3.72
N MET A 314 -16.47 -9.34 -2.84
CA MET A 314 -16.88 -10.58 -2.19
C MET A 314 -17.83 -11.44 -3.04
N ARG A 315 -18.53 -10.84 -4.02
CA ARG A 315 -19.62 -11.45 -4.79
C ARG A 315 -19.32 -12.83 -5.36
N SER A 316 -18.10 -13.07 -5.84
CA SER A 316 -17.74 -14.34 -6.49
C SER A 316 -17.27 -15.44 -5.52
N GLY A 317 -17.04 -15.12 -4.24
CA GLY A 317 -16.42 -16.00 -3.25
C GLY A 317 -14.93 -16.28 -3.48
N LYS A 318 -14.37 -15.97 -4.67
CA LYS A 318 -12.96 -16.24 -5.01
C LYS A 318 -11.97 -15.49 -4.11
N LEU A 319 -12.33 -14.27 -3.70
CA LEU A 319 -11.49 -13.46 -2.83
C LEU A 319 -11.25 -14.14 -1.49
N VAL A 320 -12.27 -14.80 -0.94
CA VAL A 320 -12.21 -15.48 0.36
C VAL A 320 -11.15 -16.58 0.32
N GLY A 321 -11.21 -17.46 -0.68
CA GLY A 321 -10.20 -18.51 -0.87
C GLY A 321 -8.78 -17.96 -1.06
N ALA A 322 -8.64 -16.86 -1.80
CA ALA A 322 -7.36 -16.19 -1.97
C ALA A 322 -6.81 -15.65 -0.63
N MET A 323 -7.66 -14.96 0.15
CA MET A 323 -7.28 -14.42 1.45
C MET A 323 -6.85 -15.51 2.42
N THR A 324 -7.62 -16.60 2.53
CA THR A 324 -7.28 -17.76 3.37
C THR A 324 -5.91 -18.33 3.03
N SER A 325 -5.59 -18.50 1.74
CA SER A 325 -4.27 -18.96 1.28
C SER A 325 -3.15 -17.96 1.63
N PHE A 326 -3.37 -16.66 1.40
CA PHE A 326 -2.35 -15.64 1.67
C PHE A 326 -2.05 -15.46 3.16
N LEU A 327 -3.04 -15.63 4.04
CA LEU A 327 -2.82 -15.66 5.50
C LEU A 327 -1.91 -16.80 5.95
N GLN A 328 -1.80 -17.87 5.16
CA GLN A 328 -0.90 -19.00 5.43
C GLN A 328 0.48 -18.85 4.76
N SER A 329 0.71 -17.76 4.02
CA SER A 329 1.97 -17.54 3.29
C SER A 329 3.19 -17.52 4.22
N VAL A 330 4.32 -18.03 3.72
CA VAL A 330 5.63 -17.87 4.38
C VAL A 330 6.08 -16.40 4.40
N HIS A 331 5.55 -15.58 3.50
CA HIS A 331 5.93 -14.17 3.37
C HIS A 331 5.12 -13.29 4.32
N ARG A 332 5.78 -12.78 5.36
CA ARG A 332 5.20 -11.86 6.36
C ARG A 332 4.49 -10.65 5.75
N HIS A 333 5.04 -10.06 4.69
CA HIS A 333 4.42 -8.89 4.06
C HIS A 333 3.09 -9.22 3.37
N ILE A 334 2.96 -10.43 2.79
CA ILE A 334 1.70 -10.88 2.18
C ILE A 334 0.62 -11.09 3.22
N LYS A 335 0.97 -11.75 4.34
CA LYS A 335 0.06 -11.86 5.50
C LYS A 335 -0.44 -10.50 5.95
N LYS A 336 0.48 -9.54 6.11
CA LYS A 336 0.15 -8.18 6.54
C LYS A 336 -0.80 -7.47 5.58
N GLU A 337 -0.50 -7.46 4.28
CA GLU A 337 -1.37 -6.79 3.29
C GLU A 337 -2.74 -7.48 3.19
N SER A 338 -2.78 -8.81 3.33
CA SER A 338 -4.04 -9.56 3.32
C SER A 338 -4.90 -9.25 4.54
N LEU A 339 -4.30 -9.20 5.74
CA LEU A 339 -5.00 -8.78 6.96
C LEU A 339 -5.53 -7.35 6.84
N TRP A 340 -4.81 -6.45 6.18
CA TRP A 340 -5.30 -5.10 5.96
C TRP A 340 -6.50 -5.06 4.99
N VAL A 341 -6.50 -5.86 3.92
CA VAL A 341 -7.69 -5.99 3.06
C VAL A 341 -8.86 -6.55 3.88
N LEU A 342 -8.61 -7.60 4.67
CA LEU A 342 -9.63 -8.24 5.49
C LEU A 342 -10.18 -7.30 6.57
N SER A 343 -9.36 -6.47 7.20
CA SER A 343 -9.83 -5.54 8.23
C SER A 343 -10.81 -4.50 7.67
N ASN A 344 -10.63 -4.08 6.41
CA ASN A 344 -11.60 -3.24 5.72
C ASN A 344 -12.89 -3.99 5.39
N LEU A 345 -12.81 -5.28 5.04
CA LEU A 345 -13.99 -6.09 4.68
C LEU A 345 -14.81 -6.54 5.90
N THR A 346 -14.15 -6.88 7.01
CA THR A 346 -14.82 -7.23 8.29
C THR A 346 -15.42 -6.02 8.99
N ALA A 347 -14.98 -4.81 8.62
CA ALA A 347 -15.61 -3.56 9.02
C ALA A 347 -16.86 -3.20 8.19
N GLY A 348 -17.18 -3.98 7.14
CA GLY A 348 -18.34 -3.78 6.29
C GLY A 348 -19.59 -4.54 6.77
N PRO A 349 -20.54 -4.83 5.87
CA PRO A 349 -21.77 -5.54 6.20
C PRO A 349 -21.55 -6.93 6.81
N THR A 350 -22.48 -7.36 7.68
CA THR A 350 -22.44 -8.63 8.41
C THR A 350 -22.37 -9.84 7.49
N GLU A 351 -22.94 -9.76 6.28
CA GLU A 351 -22.90 -10.82 5.27
C GLU A 351 -21.46 -11.17 4.85
N HIS A 352 -20.54 -10.20 4.87
CA HIS A 352 -19.12 -10.49 4.62
C HIS A 352 -18.55 -11.42 5.70
N ILE A 353 -18.91 -11.15 6.95
CA ILE A 353 -18.41 -11.87 8.12
C ILE A 353 -18.95 -13.29 8.10
N ASP A 354 -20.23 -13.49 7.80
CA ASP A 354 -20.83 -14.81 7.68
C ASP A 354 -20.06 -15.68 6.68
N VAL A 355 -19.74 -15.13 5.51
CA VAL A 355 -18.96 -15.82 4.48
C VAL A 355 -17.55 -16.16 4.99
N PHE A 356 -16.89 -15.24 5.70
CA PHE A 356 -15.56 -15.47 6.25
C PHE A 356 -15.54 -16.51 7.39
N VAL A 357 -16.53 -16.47 8.28
CA VAL A 357 -16.68 -17.42 9.38
C VAL A 357 -16.97 -18.82 8.83
N GLN A 358 -17.87 -18.95 7.85
CA GLN A 358 -18.14 -20.20 7.15
C GLN A 358 -16.90 -20.76 6.43
N ALA A 359 -16.03 -19.88 5.94
CA ALA A 359 -14.74 -20.26 5.33
C ALA A 359 -13.64 -20.59 6.35
N GLY A 360 -13.92 -20.56 7.66
CA GLY A 360 -12.97 -20.92 8.70
C GLY A 360 -11.86 -19.88 8.93
N ILE A 361 -12.14 -18.58 8.75
CA ILE A 361 -11.11 -17.55 8.93
C ILE A 361 -10.73 -17.31 10.40
N LEU A 362 -11.66 -17.55 11.35
CA LEU A 362 -11.44 -17.26 12.78
C LEU A 362 -10.24 -18.03 13.36
N PRO A 363 -10.11 -19.36 13.15
CA PRO A 363 -8.90 -20.09 13.54
C PRO A 363 -7.61 -19.50 12.95
N LEU A 364 -7.64 -19.04 11.69
CA LEU A 364 -6.46 -18.45 11.06
C LEU A 364 -6.08 -17.11 11.71
N PHE A 365 -7.05 -16.27 12.05
CA PHE A 365 -6.76 -15.04 12.79
C PHE A 365 -6.19 -15.34 14.19
N MET A 366 -6.74 -16.34 14.88
CA MET A 366 -6.23 -16.77 16.19
C MET A 366 -4.79 -17.29 16.11
N ASP A 367 -4.45 -18.11 15.12
CA ASP A 367 -3.06 -18.56 14.90
C ASP A 367 -2.11 -17.36 14.69
N LEU A 368 -2.58 -16.33 13.98
CA LEU A 368 -1.80 -15.11 13.70
C LEU A 368 -1.65 -14.20 14.93
N MET A 369 -2.49 -14.33 15.96
CA MET A 369 -2.33 -13.62 17.24
C MET A 369 -1.05 -14.04 17.98
N SER A 370 -0.47 -15.20 17.67
CA SER A 370 0.82 -15.64 18.20
C SER A 370 2.03 -15.22 17.34
N SER A 371 1.80 -14.44 16.28
CA SER A 371 2.84 -14.04 15.33
C SER A 371 3.63 -12.80 15.75
N THR A 372 4.43 -12.25 14.84
CA THR A 372 5.17 -11.00 15.04
C THR A 372 4.22 -9.84 15.34
N TYR A 373 4.70 -8.87 16.11
CA TYR A 373 3.91 -7.75 16.61
C TYR A 373 3.03 -7.05 15.55
N ASP A 374 3.56 -6.77 14.35
CA ASP A 374 2.81 -6.12 13.27
C ASP A 374 1.72 -6.99 12.63
N ILE A 375 1.85 -8.32 12.67
CA ILE A 375 0.84 -9.27 12.18
C ILE A 375 -0.24 -9.45 13.24
N LYS A 376 0.19 -9.65 14.50
CA LYS A 376 -0.71 -9.72 15.66
C LYS A 376 -1.60 -8.48 15.76
N LYS A 377 -1.05 -7.27 15.56
CA LYS A 377 -1.82 -6.02 15.54
C LYS A 377 -2.92 -6.00 14.47
N GLU A 378 -2.63 -6.46 13.26
CA GLU A 378 -3.61 -6.44 12.16
C GLU A 378 -4.66 -7.55 12.33
N ALA A 379 -4.27 -8.71 12.86
CA ALA A 379 -5.18 -9.80 13.19
C ALA A 379 -6.15 -9.41 14.32
N SER A 380 -5.68 -8.71 15.36
CA SER A 380 -6.53 -8.24 16.45
C SER A 380 -7.58 -7.24 15.97
N ILE A 381 -7.22 -6.38 15.01
CA ILE A 381 -8.19 -5.47 14.36
C ILE A 381 -9.27 -6.26 13.64
N CYS A 382 -8.91 -7.29 12.87
CA CYS A 382 -9.90 -8.11 12.16
C CYS A 382 -10.88 -8.79 13.13
N LEU A 383 -10.37 -9.40 14.21
CA LEU A 383 -11.18 -10.04 15.26
C LEU A 383 -12.06 -9.03 15.99
N CYS A 384 -11.52 -7.85 16.31
CA CYS A 384 -12.27 -6.80 16.99
C CYS A 384 -13.39 -6.24 16.10
N ASN A 385 -13.16 -6.07 14.79
CA ASN A 385 -14.21 -5.67 13.85
C ASN A 385 -15.33 -6.70 13.77
N ILE A 386 -15.00 -8.00 13.76
CA ILE A 386 -16.01 -9.07 13.79
C ILE A 386 -16.81 -8.99 15.10
N ALA A 387 -16.15 -8.84 16.25
CA ALA A 387 -16.79 -8.76 17.54
C ALA A 387 -17.76 -7.56 17.68
N HIS A 388 -17.42 -6.41 17.07
CA HIS A 388 -18.26 -5.20 17.10
C HIS A 388 -19.62 -5.36 16.39
N GLN A 389 -19.78 -6.39 15.57
CA GLN A 389 -20.96 -6.56 14.71
C GLN A 389 -22.15 -7.14 15.45
N GLY A 390 -21.92 -7.71 16.63
CA GLY A 390 -22.99 -8.09 17.54
C GLY A 390 -22.59 -9.21 18.50
N PRO A 391 -23.46 -9.51 19.49
CA PRO A 391 -23.18 -10.52 20.51
C PRO A 391 -22.90 -11.91 19.91
N GLU A 392 -23.61 -12.32 18.86
CA GLU A 392 -23.39 -13.62 18.21
C GLU A 392 -21.98 -13.75 17.62
N TYR A 393 -21.50 -12.73 16.91
CA TYR A 393 -20.15 -12.69 16.36
C TYR A 393 -19.08 -12.61 17.44
N LEU A 394 -19.31 -11.79 18.47
CA LEU A 394 -18.44 -11.73 19.65
C LEU A 394 -18.33 -13.08 20.35
N LYS A 395 -19.44 -13.81 20.49
CA LYS A 395 -19.44 -15.17 21.04
C LYS A 395 -18.56 -16.10 20.20
N ASN A 396 -18.68 -16.09 18.87
CA ASN A 396 -17.83 -16.89 18.00
C ASN A 396 -16.34 -16.58 18.16
N VAL A 397 -15.99 -15.30 18.35
CA VAL A 397 -14.61 -14.88 18.60
C VAL A 397 -14.12 -15.34 19.98
N LEU A 398 -14.95 -15.24 21.02
CA LEU A 398 -14.65 -15.73 22.36
C LEU A 398 -14.48 -17.26 22.41
N ASP A 399 -15.40 -18.00 21.77
CA ASP A 399 -15.36 -19.46 21.67
C ASP A 399 -14.12 -19.95 20.89
N ALA A 400 -13.52 -19.10 20.05
CA ALA A 400 -12.24 -19.35 19.38
C ALA A 400 -10.99 -19.10 20.28
N GLY A 401 -11.17 -18.72 21.54
CA GLY A 401 -10.09 -18.49 22.50
C GLY A 401 -9.49 -17.07 22.48
N ALA A 402 -10.23 -16.08 22.00
CA ALA A 402 -9.71 -14.71 21.86
C ALA A 402 -9.36 -14.01 23.19
N MET A 403 -10.00 -14.37 24.31
CA MET A 403 -9.84 -13.67 25.60
C MET A 403 -8.37 -13.52 26.02
N GLU A 404 -7.64 -14.63 26.11
CA GLU A 404 -6.21 -14.63 26.48
C GLU A 404 -5.36 -13.81 25.50
N SER A 405 -5.66 -13.95 24.20
CA SER A 405 -4.95 -13.20 23.15
C SER A 405 -5.15 -11.70 23.30
N PHE A 406 -6.35 -11.24 23.63
CA PHE A 406 -6.64 -9.81 23.83
C PHE A 406 -6.11 -9.27 25.16
N ILE A 407 -6.00 -10.09 26.22
CA ILE A 407 -5.25 -9.71 27.43
C ILE A 407 -3.78 -9.43 27.09
N ASN A 408 -3.16 -10.24 26.21
CA ASN A 408 -1.81 -9.99 25.72
C ASN A 408 -1.71 -8.74 24.83
N ILE A 409 -2.76 -8.41 24.07
CA ILE A 409 -2.83 -7.18 23.27
C ILE A 409 -2.77 -5.92 24.16
N MET A 410 -3.42 -5.93 25.33
CA MET A 410 -3.40 -4.81 26.28
C MET A 410 -1.99 -4.52 26.85
N LYS A 411 -1.06 -5.48 26.77
CA LYS A 411 0.34 -5.34 27.20
C LYS A 411 1.24 -4.73 26.10
N SER A 412 0.66 -4.32 24.97
CA SER A 412 1.38 -3.75 23.83
C SER A 412 2.04 -2.40 24.17
N PRO A 413 3.23 -2.08 23.62
CA PRO A 413 3.84 -0.75 23.76
C PRO A 413 3.17 0.33 22.90
N ASP A 414 2.43 -0.07 21.87
CA ASP A 414 1.65 0.83 20.99
C ASP A 414 0.27 1.08 21.59
N GLN A 415 -0.02 2.35 21.86
CA GLN A 415 -1.21 2.79 22.56
C GLN A 415 -2.51 2.46 21.78
N ASP A 416 -2.51 2.59 20.45
CA ASP A 416 -3.69 2.25 19.62
C ASP A 416 -4.05 0.76 19.70
N THR A 417 -3.02 -0.09 19.78
CA THR A 417 -3.18 -1.54 19.98
C THR A 417 -3.73 -1.85 21.37
N VAL A 418 -3.28 -1.14 22.41
CA VAL A 418 -3.84 -1.26 23.77
C VAL A 418 -5.32 -0.87 23.80
N ILE A 419 -5.69 0.24 23.15
CA ILE A 419 -7.10 0.66 23.02
C ILE A 419 -7.94 -0.41 22.33
N THR A 420 -7.42 -1.01 21.24
CA THR A 420 -8.11 -2.13 20.57
C THR A 420 -8.31 -3.32 21.50
N GLY A 421 -7.34 -3.58 22.38
CA GLY A 421 -7.43 -4.54 23.48
C GLY A 421 -8.59 -4.24 24.43
N LEU A 422 -8.57 -3.04 25.01
CA LEU A 422 -9.57 -2.58 25.97
C LEU A 422 -11.00 -2.60 25.40
N GLN A 423 -11.18 -2.19 24.14
CA GLN A 423 -12.47 -2.24 23.45
C GLN A 423 -13.02 -3.67 23.34
N PHE A 424 -12.17 -4.63 22.99
CA PHE A 424 -12.59 -6.03 22.93
C PHE A 424 -13.01 -6.58 24.30
N ILE A 425 -12.24 -6.25 25.34
CA ILE A 425 -12.56 -6.65 26.72
C ILE A 425 -13.86 -6.02 27.19
N GLU A 426 -14.06 -4.72 26.97
CA GLU A 426 -15.30 -4.00 27.29
C GLU A 426 -16.52 -4.67 26.66
N MET A 427 -16.47 -4.92 25.35
CA MET A 427 -17.55 -5.63 24.66
C MET A 427 -17.80 -7.03 25.24
N SER A 428 -16.75 -7.76 25.55
CA SER A 428 -16.83 -9.12 26.11
C SER A 428 -17.50 -9.14 27.48
N LEU A 429 -17.09 -8.24 28.38
CA LEU A 429 -17.66 -8.11 29.73
C LEU A 429 -19.11 -7.62 29.70
N ARG A 430 -19.41 -6.65 28.83
CA ARG A 430 -20.75 -6.07 28.68
C ARG A 430 -21.79 -7.08 28.21
N ASN A 431 -21.42 -8.00 27.32
CA ASN A 431 -22.38 -8.90 26.67
C ASN A 431 -22.43 -10.30 27.29
N PHE A 432 -21.35 -10.75 27.95
CA PHE A 432 -21.25 -12.12 28.44
C PHE A 432 -20.70 -12.15 29.87
N PRO A 433 -21.52 -12.49 30.88
CA PRO A 433 -21.06 -12.59 32.28
C PRO A 433 -19.88 -13.55 32.47
N ALA A 434 -19.86 -14.68 31.75
CA ALA A 434 -18.76 -15.65 31.79
C ALA A 434 -17.42 -15.08 31.31
N SER A 435 -17.42 -13.96 30.56
CA SER A 435 -16.18 -13.27 30.19
C SER A 435 -15.44 -12.74 31.41
N LYS A 436 -16.14 -12.41 32.50
CA LYS A 436 -15.53 -11.94 33.75
C LYS A 436 -14.60 -13.01 34.33
N ASP A 437 -15.12 -14.22 34.50
CA ASP A 437 -14.35 -15.36 35.03
C ASP A 437 -13.14 -15.69 34.14
N LEU A 438 -13.34 -15.68 32.81
CA LEU A 438 -12.26 -15.94 31.85
C LEU A 438 -11.18 -14.85 31.89
N PHE A 439 -11.58 -13.59 32.07
CA PHE A 439 -10.68 -12.46 32.15
C PHE A 439 -9.86 -12.46 33.45
N GLU A 440 -10.49 -12.75 34.58
CA GLU A 440 -9.83 -12.92 35.88
C GLU A 440 -8.83 -14.08 35.84
N ALA A 441 -9.24 -15.24 35.29
CA ALA A 441 -8.36 -16.40 35.16
C ALA A 441 -7.13 -16.14 34.28
N GLY A 442 -7.23 -15.22 33.31
CA GLY A 442 -6.14 -14.83 32.42
C GLY A 442 -5.23 -13.71 32.94
N GLU A 443 -5.31 -13.35 34.23
CA GLU A 443 -4.61 -12.19 34.81
C GLU A 443 -4.98 -10.86 34.14
N GLY A 444 -6.19 -10.75 33.60
CA GLY A 444 -6.69 -9.55 32.92
C GLY A 444 -6.83 -8.36 33.86
N VAL A 445 -7.32 -8.58 35.09
CA VAL A 445 -7.50 -7.52 36.11
C VAL A 445 -6.17 -6.86 36.45
N ALA A 446 -5.14 -7.65 36.72
CA ALA A 446 -3.78 -7.13 36.97
C ALA A 446 -3.24 -6.33 35.77
N CYS A 447 -3.64 -6.69 34.55
CA CYS A 447 -3.30 -5.91 33.37
C CYS A 447 -4.01 -4.56 33.33
N LEU A 448 -5.27 -4.47 33.75
CA LEU A 448 -6.00 -3.19 33.85
C LEU A 448 -5.40 -2.30 34.94
N GLU A 449 -5.10 -2.87 36.12
CA GLU A 449 -4.44 -2.15 37.23
C GLU A 449 -3.10 -1.54 36.79
N ALA A 450 -2.32 -2.27 35.98
CA ALA A 450 -1.08 -1.75 35.41
C ALA A 450 -1.32 -0.58 34.43
N LEU A 451 -2.44 -0.60 33.69
CA LEU A 451 -2.81 0.45 32.73
C LEU A 451 -3.34 1.73 33.38
N GLU A 452 -3.78 1.69 34.65
CA GLU A 452 -4.13 2.91 35.42
C GLU A 452 -2.94 3.89 35.51
N TYR A 453 -1.72 3.37 35.49
CA TYR A 453 -0.49 4.16 35.56
C TYR A 453 0.10 4.47 34.16
N ASN A 454 -0.65 4.20 33.08
CA ASN A 454 -0.19 4.48 31.72
C ASN A 454 -0.06 6.01 31.51
N CYS A 455 0.97 6.42 30.77
CA CYS A 455 1.19 7.84 30.44
C CYS A 455 0.12 8.44 29.52
N ASN A 456 -0.66 7.60 28.83
CA ASN A 456 -1.78 8.02 28.02
C ASN A 456 -3.06 8.10 28.89
N GLU A 457 -3.54 9.33 29.09
CA GLU A 457 -4.73 9.62 29.91
C GLU A 457 -5.99 8.90 29.45
N THR A 458 -6.17 8.72 28.13
CA THR A 458 -7.33 7.99 27.58
C THR A 458 -7.30 6.51 27.98
N ILE A 459 -6.12 5.89 27.96
CA ILE A 459 -5.97 4.47 28.35
C ILE A 459 -6.15 4.30 29.85
N CYS A 460 -5.58 5.20 30.64
CA CYS A 460 -5.77 5.25 32.08
C CYS A 460 -7.25 5.35 32.44
N GLN A 461 -7.97 6.32 31.86
CA GLN A 461 -9.41 6.51 32.09
C GLN A 461 -10.22 5.27 31.69
N TYR A 462 -9.94 4.70 30.52
CA TYR A 462 -10.66 3.53 30.03
C TYR A 462 -10.41 2.29 30.92
N ALA A 463 -9.18 2.09 31.40
CA ALA A 463 -8.87 1.00 32.34
C ALA A 463 -9.61 1.17 33.67
N ASN A 464 -9.61 2.38 34.24
CA ASN A 464 -10.34 2.70 35.47
C ASN A 464 -11.84 2.43 35.33
N GLU A 465 -12.45 2.88 34.23
CA GLU A 465 -13.88 2.67 33.98
C GLU A 465 -14.24 1.19 33.92
N LEU A 466 -13.40 0.35 33.33
CA LEU A 466 -13.61 -1.10 33.29
C LEU A 466 -13.48 -1.76 34.67
N LEU A 467 -12.49 -1.34 35.46
CA LEU A 467 -12.32 -1.82 36.84
C LEU A 467 -13.51 -1.44 37.71
N ASP A 468 -13.91 -0.17 37.68
CA ASP A 468 -15.05 0.37 38.45
C ASP A 468 -16.37 -0.31 38.08
N THR A 469 -16.60 -0.55 36.79
CA THR A 469 -17.88 -1.07 36.30
C THR A 469 -18.03 -2.58 36.54
N TYR A 470 -16.97 -3.36 36.36
CA TYR A 470 -17.07 -4.83 36.31
C TYR A 470 -16.38 -5.56 37.48
N PHE A 471 -15.45 -4.93 38.19
CA PHE A 471 -14.57 -5.61 39.16
C PHE A 471 -14.54 -5.01 40.57
N MET A 472 -14.97 -3.76 40.76
CA MET A 472 -15.10 -3.15 42.10
C MET A 472 -16.44 -3.51 42.76
N GLU A 473 -16.41 -3.91 44.04
CA GLU A 473 -17.61 -4.23 44.84
C GLU A 473 -18.46 -2.95 45.05
N GLY A 474 -19.54 -2.82 44.26
CA GLY A 474 -20.48 -1.68 44.31
C GLY A 474 -21.27 -1.38 43.02
N GLY A 475 -21.00 -2.06 41.89
CA GLY A 475 -21.85 -2.05 40.68
C GLY A 475 -23.11 -2.91 40.85
N PRO A 476 -24.20 -2.67 40.08
CA PRO A 476 -25.57 -3.02 40.45
C PRO A 476 -25.70 -4.49 40.87
N GLU A 477 -26.18 -4.67 42.10
CA GLU A 477 -26.41 -5.97 42.72
C GLU A 477 -27.14 -6.92 41.77
N GLU A 478 -26.68 -8.16 41.72
CA GLU A 478 -27.38 -9.31 41.17
C GLU A 478 -28.72 -9.49 41.91
N GLY A 479 -29.76 -8.74 41.49
CA GLY A 479 -31.00 -8.68 42.24
C GLY A 479 -32.23 -8.14 41.53
N ASP A 480 -32.17 -7.78 40.23
CA ASP A 480 -33.37 -7.37 39.50
C ASP A 480 -33.39 -7.82 38.02
N LEU A 481 -33.19 -9.12 37.79
CA LEU A 481 -33.52 -9.79 36.53
C LEU A 481 -34.60 -10.86 36.74
N GLY A 482 -35.56 -10.57 37.62
CA GLY A 482 -36.64 -11.49 38.00
C GLY A 482 -37.94 -10.77 38.33
N GLY A 483 -38.48 -10.00 37.37
CA GLY A 483 -39.76 -9.32 37.49
C GLY A 483 -40.59 -9.47 36.21
N GLU A 484 -41.65 -10.24 36.35
CA GLU A 484 -42.74 -10.58 35.42
C GLU A 484 -42.97 -9.69 34.18
N ALA A 485 -43.22 -10.38 33.06
CA ALA A 485 -43.87 -9.82 31.89
C ALA A 485 -45.29 -9.36 32.24
N GLU A 486 -45.52 -8.06 32.43
CA GLU A 486 -46.84 -7.46 32.30
C GLU A 486 -46.77 -6.01 31.79
N ASN A 487 -47.57 -5.77 30.75
CA ASN A 487 -47.71 -4.56 29.95
C ASN A 487 -47.57 -3.22 30.70
N GLY A 488 -46.52 -2.47 30.36
CA GLY A 488 -46.41 -1.04 30.60
C GLY A 488 -45.44 -0.44 29.59
N GLU A 489 -45.97 0.32 28.64
CA GLU A 489 -45.22 1.10 27.65
C GLU A 489 -44.21 2.02 28.37
N ASN A 490 -42.95 1.60 28.45
CA ASN A 490 -41.83 2.48 28.73
C ASN A 490 -40.93 2.50 27.49
N ASP A 491 -40.85 3.71 26.95
CA ASP A 491 -40.39 4.09 25.63
C ASP A 491 -38.87 3.89 25.45
N VAL A 492 -38.46 2.70 25.01
CA VAL A 492 -37.10 2.39 24.52
C VAL A 492 -37.07 2.35 22.98
N LEU A 493 -38.05 2.98 22.32
CA LEU A 493 -38.14 3.07 20.85
C LEU A 493 -37.98 4.51 20.32
N SER A 494 -37.90 5.54 21.17
CA SER A 494 -37.79 6.93 20.73
C SER A 494 -36.42 7.39 20.18
N TRP A 495 -35.44 6.50 20.01
CA TRP A 495 -34.14 6.85 19.43
C TRP A 495 -33.93 6.39 17.98
N ARG A 496 -34.97 5.82 17.33
CA ARG A 496 -34.94 5.40 15.93
C ARG A 496 -36.04 6.06 15.09
N CYS A 497 -36.06 7.39 15.01
CA CYS A 497 -36.66 8.14 13.89
C CYS A 497 -36.57 9.63 14.17
N GLN A 498 -35.56 10.30 13.62
CA GLN A 498 -35.66 11.70 13.17
C GLN A 498 -34.37 12.04 12.43
N ASP A 499 -34.38 11.81 11.11
CA ASP A 499 -33.69 12.63 10.12
C ASP A 499 -34.27 12.27 8.74
N SER A 500 -35.53 12.65 8.53
CA SER A 500 -36.07 12.91 7.21
C SER A 500 -36.89 14.19 7.32
N GLU A 501 -36.22 15.33 7.15
CA GLU A 501 -36.74 16.60 6.63
C GLU A 501 -35.82 17.74 7.06
N MET A 502 -34.95 18.18 6.15
CA MET A 502 -34.87 19.59 5.77
C MET A 502 -33.95 19.72 4.54
N THR A 503 -34.59 19.60 3.38
CA THR A 503 -34.21 20.36 2.20
C THR A 503 -34.83 21.74 2.34
N THR A 504 -33.99 22.78 2.40
CA THR A 504 -34.08 24.01 1.59
C THR A 504 -32.75 24.73 1.67
#